data_AF-A0A2K8WZC6-F1
#
_entry.id   AF-A0A2K8WZC6-F1
#
_cell.length_a   1.000
_cell.length_b   1.000
_cell.length_c   1.000
_cell.angle_alpha   90.00
_cell.angle_beta   90.00
_cell.angle_gamma   90.00
#
_symmetry.space_group_name_H-M   'P 1'
#
loop_
_entity.id
_entity.type
_entity.pdbx_description
1 polymer ?
#
loop_
_entity_poly.entity_id
_entity_poly.type
_entity_poly.pdbx_seq_one_letter_code
_entity_poly.pdbx_strand_id
1 'polypeptide(L)'
;MHNNEMMEKEEIFSKVLRAGRRTYFFDVRATKADDYYLTITESKKFTNDDGSFHYKKHKIYLYKEDFNEFNEILKEMTDYIINEKGDEVISERHQKDFKKEYDTPKPEAVKAVVSTETTDNATTAESRFTDVDFDDI
;
A
#
# COMPACT_ATOMS: atom_id res chain seq x y z
N MET A 1 7.52 -25.71 -14.59
CA MET A 1 6.58 -25.81 -13.46
C MET A 1 7.08 -26.86 -12.46
N HIS A 2 8.02 -26.53 -11.59
CA HIS A 2 8.54 -27.46 -10.54
C HIS A 2 8.93 -26.75 -9.22
N ASN A 3 8.76 -25.42 -9.09
CA ASN A 3 9.16 -24.69 -7.87
C ASN A 3 8.06 -24.62 -6.80
N ASN A 4 6.82 -24.98 -7.13
CA ASN A 4 5.70 -24.83 -6.20
C ASN A 4 5.64 -25.96 -5.17
N GLU A 5 6.04 -27.18 -5.56
CA GLU A 5 6.00 -28.37 -4.69
C GLU A 5 7.03 -28.33 -3.55
N MET A 6 8.22 -27.72 -3.79
CA MET A 6 9.19 -27.49 -2.71
C MET A 6 8.75 -26.35 -1.77
N MET A 7 8.06 -25.33 -2.30
CA MET A 7 7.53 -24.24 -1.47
C MET A 7 6.43 -24.71 -0.52
N GLU A 8 5.55 -25.62 -0.96
CA GLU A 8 4.51 -26.21 -0.09
C GLU A 8 5.10 -27.11 1.00
N LYS A 9 6.24 -27.75 0.74
CA LYS A 9 6.87 -28.68 1.70
C LYS A 9 7.59 -27.98 2.86
N GLU A 10 7.93 -26.71 2.69
CA GLU A 10 8.61 -25.90 3.72
C GLU A 10 7.64 -25.00 4.51
N GLU A 11 6.36 -24.95 4.13
CA GLU A 11 5.33 -24.13 4.78
C GLU A 11 4.66 -24.92 5.91
N ILE A 12 5.03 -24.61 7.15
CA ILE A 12 4.58 -25.32 8.36
C ILE A 12 3.20 -24.81 8.80
N PHE A 13 3.00 -23.50 8.71
CA PHE A 13 1.78 -22.83 9.11
C PHE A 13 1.63 -21.54 8.32
N SER A 14 0.42 -21.22 7.86
CA SER A 14 0.16 -19.95 7.20
C SER A 14 -1.17 -19.34 7.60
N LYS A 15 -1.20 -18.01 7.64
CA LYS A 15 -2.41 -17.21 7.85
C LYS A 15 -2.47 -16.07 6.84
N VAL A 16 -3.67 -15.84 6.31
CA VAL A 16 -3.94 -14.79 5.30
C VAL A 16 -4.87 -13.72 5.86
N LEU A 17 -4.51 -12.45 5.69
CA LEU A 17 -5.33 -11.29 6.00
C LEU A 17 -5.62 -10.49 4.73
N ARG A 18 -6.90 -10.41 4.34
CA ARG A 18 -7.35 -9.61 3.19
C ARG A 18 -7.79 -8.23 3.64
N ALA A 19 -7.17 -7.18 3.10
CA ALA A 19 -7.42 -5.78 3.44
C ALA A 19 -7.60 -4.94 2.16
N GLY A 20 -8.76 -5.08 1.52
CA GLY A 20 -9.09 -4.36 0.29
C GLY A 20 -8.15 -4.69 -0.89
N ARG A 21 -7.27 -3.74 -1.27
CA ARG A 21 -6.29 -3.95 -2.36
C ARG A 21 -5.02 -4.68 -1.91
N ARG A 22 -4.82 -4.86 -0.60
CA ARG A 22 -3.66 -5.55 -0.03
C ARG A 22 -4.09 -6.91 0.51
N THR A 23 -3.24 -7.91 0.36
CA THR A 23 -3.35 -9.20 1.04
C THR A 23 -2.04 -9.45 1.76
N TYR A 24 -2.11 -9.70 3.06
CA TYR A 24 -0.96 -10.06 3.88
C TYR A 24 -0.94 -11.57 4.08
N PHE A 25 0.23 -12.18 3.89
CA PHE A 25 0.51 -13.59 4.11
C PHE A 25 1.53 -13.69 5.23
N PHE A 26 1.23 -14.50 6.25
CA PHE A 26 2.10 -14.77 7.38
C PHE A 26 2.43 -16.25 7.34
N ASP A 27 3.63 -16.60 6.88
CA ASP A 27 4.05 -17.99 6.69
C ASP A 27 5.18 -18.34 7.66
N VAL A 28 5.01 -19.41 8.43
CA VAL A 28 6.08 -20.03 9.22
C VAL A 28 6.75 -21.08 8.37
N ARG A 29 8.08 -20.99 8.23
CA ARG A 29 8.88 -21.88 7.38
C ARG A 29 10.08 -22.42 8.14
N ALA A 30 10.53 -23.62 7.75
CA ALA A 30 11.78 -24.21 8.25
C ALA A 30 12.98 -23.79 7.41
N THR A 31 14.11 -23.54 8.06
CA THR A 31 15.43 -23.46 7.43
C THR A 31 15.98 -24.86 7.16
N LYS A 32 17.10 -24.94 6.43
CA LYS A 32 17.82 -26.21 6.24
C LYS A 32 18.33 -26.84 7.54
N ALA A 33 18.48 -26.04 8.60
CA ALA A 33 18.91 -26.49 9.92
C ALA A 33 17.72 -26.86 10.83
N ASP A 34 16.51 -26.95 10.28
CA ASP A 34 15.27 -27.27 11.01
C ASP A 34 14.87 -26.24 12.08
N ASP A 35 15.39 -25.00 12.01
CA ASP A 35 14.88 -23.88 12.80
C ASP A 35 13.83 -23.09 12.02
N TYR A 36 12.94 -22.38 12.72
CA TYR A 36 11.78 -21.72 12.14
C TYR A 36 12.00 -20.21 11.99
N TYR A 37 11.51 -19.67 10.88
CA TYR A 37 11.48 -18.24 10.61
C TYR A 37 10.10 -17.83 10.07
N LEU A 38 9.76 -16.56 10.23
CA LEU A 38 8.51 -15.98 9.75
C LEU A 38 8.76 -15.22 8.45
N THR A 39 7.93 -15.48 7.44
CA THR A 39 7.85 -14.66 6.24
C THR A 39 6.56 -13.86 6.26
N ILE A 40 6.67 -12.53 6.23
CA ILE A 40 5.52 -11.65 6.08
C ILE A 40 5.54 -11.10 4.66
N THR A 41 4.52 -11.40 3.87
CA THR A 41 4.39 -10.87 2.50
C THR A 41 3.16 -10.00 2.39
N GLU A 42 3.34 -8.74 1.97
CA GLU A 42 2.25 -7.92 1.46
C GLU A 42 2.16 -8.06 -0.06
N SER A 43 1.01 -8.44 -0.59
CA SER A 43 0.68 -8.36 -2.02
C SER A 43 -0.32 -7.24 -2.26
N LYS A 44 0.08 -6.19 -2.98
CA LYS A 44 -0.77 -5.05 -3.33
C LYS A 44 -1.17 -5.13 -4.79
N LYS A 45 -2.48 -5.10 -5.05
CA LYS A 45 -3.04 -4.96 -6.40
C LYS A 45 -2.93 -3.52 -6.87
N PHE A 46 -2.28 -3.31 -8.00
CA PHE A 46 -2.26 -2.06 -8.74
C PHE A 46 -3.17 -2.20 -9.94
N THR A 47 -4.01 -1.20 -10.16
CA THR A 47 -4.92 -1.13 -11.30
C THR A 47 -4.56 0.12 -12.07
N ASN A 48 -4.33 -0.05 -13.36
CA ASN A 48 -3.99 1.01 -14.29
C ASN A 48 -5.27 1.63 -14.86
N ASP A 49 -5.16 2.79 -15.51
CA ASP A 49 -6.31 3.53 -16.05
C ASP A 49 -7.01 2.80 -17.20
N ASP A 50 -6.29 1.93 -17.91
CA ASP A 50 -6.83 1.03 -18.95
C ASP A 50 -7.59 -0.18 -18.39
N GLY A 51 -7.71 -0.28 -17.06
CA GLY A 51 -8.37 -1.38 -16.35
C GLY A 51 -7.51 -2.63 -16.16
N SER A 52 -6.29 -2.66 -16.72
CA SER A 52 -5.33 -3.73 -16.46
C SER A 52 -4.86 -3.70 -15.01
N PHE A 53 -4.38 -4.84 -14.48
CA PHE A 53 -3.89 -4.91 -13.12
C PHE A 53 -2.65 -5.80 -12.98
N HIS A 54 -1.82 -5.47 -12.00
CA HIS A 54 -0.68 -6.28 -11.59
C HIS A 54 -0.58 -6.33 -10.06
N TYR A 55 0.18 -7.29 -9.53
CA TYR A 55 0.44 -7.39 -8.10
C TYR A 55 1.90 -7.10 -7.81
N LYS A 56 2.16 -6.20 -6.88
CA LYS A 56 3.50 -5.97 -6.33
C LYS A 56 3.58 -6.62 -4.96
N LYS A 57 4.62 -7.43 -4.73
CA LYS A 57 4.86 -8.09 -3.44
C LYS A 57 5.99 -7.40 -2.70
N HIS A 58 5.79 -7.13 -1.43
CA HIS A 58 6.81 -6.73 -0.46
C HIS A 58 6.97 -7.87 0.54
N LYS A 59 8.19 -8.33 0.78
CA LYS A 59 8.45 -9.51 1.61
C LYS A 59 9.50 -9.17 2.67
N ILE A 60 9.21 -9.58 3.91
CA ILE A 60 10.08 -9.48 5.06
C ILE A 60 10.34 -10.90 5.56
N TYR A 61 11.60 -11.19 5.89
CA TYR A 61 12.02 -12.39 6.60
C TYR A 61 12.40 -11.99 8.01
N LEU A 62 11.84 -12.68 9.00
CA LEU A 62 12.13 -12.45 10.40
C LEU A 62 12.63 -13.77 10.99
N TYR A 63 13.81 -13.74 11.58
CA TYR A 63 14.41 -14.90 12.24
C TYR A 63 14.11 -14.87 13.74
N LYS A 64 14.23 -16.04 14.36
CA LYS A 64 13.72 -16.31 15.70
C LYS A 64 14.39 -15.47 16.79
N GLU A 65 15.66 -15.13 16.61
CA GLU A 65 16.44 -14.27 17.49
C GLU A 65 15.82 -12.89 17.68
N ASP A 66 15.14 -12.36 16.66
CA ASP A 66 14.60 -11.00 16.64
C ASP A 66 13.12 -10.94 17.05
N PHE A 67 12.45 -12.08 17.26
CA PHE A 67 11.00 -12.13 17.44
C PHE A 67 10.50 -11.31 18.63
N ASN A 68 11.20 -11.36 19.75
CA ASN A 68 10.75 -10.68 20.97
C ASN A 68 10.79 -9.17 20.80
N GLU A 69 11.94 -8.63 20.36
CA GLU A 69 12.12 -7.20 20.16
C GLU A 69 11.24 -6.67 19.03
N PHE A 70 11.13 -7.41 17.91
CA PHE A 70 10.25 -7.03 16.82
C PHE A 70 8.77 -6.96 17.26
N ASN A 71 8.29 -7.94 18.03
CA ASN A 71 6.92 -7.95 18.51
C ASN A 71 6.63 -6.82 19.50
N GLU A 72 7.57 -6.53 20.40
CA GLU A 72 7.45 -5.43 21.36
C GLU A 72 7.33 -4.08 20.66
N ILE A 73 8.27 -3.78 19.75
CA ILE A 73 8.28 -2.53 18.99
C ILE A 73 7.04 -2.46 18.08
N LEU A 74 6.68 -3.54 17.39
CA LEU A 74 5.50 -3.54 16.53
C LEU A 74 4.23 -3.22 17.33
N LYS A 75 4.08 -3.84 18.51
CA LYS A 75 2.94 -3.59 19.39
C LYS A 75 2.93 -2.15 19.89
N GLU A 76 4.06 -1.64 20.37
CA GLU A 76 4.19 -0.26 20.84
C GLU A 76 3.78 0.73 19.74
N MET A 77 4.28 0.55 18.52
CA MET A 77 3.97 1.44 17.40
C MET A 77 2.50 1.35 17.00
N THR A 78 1.89 0.17 17.00
CA THR A 78 0.46 0.03 16.70
C THR A 78 -0.42 0.64 17.79
N ASP A 79 -0.07 0.44 19.06
CA ASP A 79 -0.80 0.99 20.19
C ASP A 79 -0.70 2.52 20.22
N TYR A 80 0.48 3.07 19.91
CA TYR A 80 0.67 4.52 19.80
C TYR A 80 -0.27 5.14 18.76
N ILE A 81 -0.40 4.54 17.58
CA ILE A 81 -1.32 5.03 16.53
C ILE A 81 -2.77 5.03 17.02
N ILE A 82 -3.20 3.95 17.68
CA ILE A 82 -4.57 3.81 18.19
C ILE A 82 -4.83 4.83 19.30
N ASN A 83 -3.88 5.03 20.23
CA ASN A 83 -4.05 5.98 21.32
C ASN A 83 -4.14 7.43 20.81
N GLU A 84 -3.38 7.79 19.78
CA GLU A 84 -3.34 9.15 19.22
C GLU A 84 -4.48 9.46 18.24
N LYS A 85 -5.00 8.45 17.53
CA LYS A 85 -5.98 8.65 16.43
C LYS A 85 -7.28 7.88 16.59
N GLY A 86 -7.41 7.07 17.64
CA GLY A 86 -8.55 6.18 17.86
C GLY A 86 -8.60 5.02 16.86
N ASP A 87 -9.64 4.21 16.98
CA ASP A 87 -9.88 3.05 16.11
C ASP A 87 -10.51 3.43 14.75
N GLU A 88 -10.82 4.71 14.55
CA GLU A 88 -11.54 5.17 13.36
C GLU A 88 -10.63 5.17 12.13
N VAL A 89 -10.99 4.35 11.14
CA VAL A 89 -10.24 4.25 9.88
C VAL A 89 -10.73 5.32 8.89
N ILE A 90 -10.04 6.46 8.87
CA ILE A 90 -10.23 7.51 7.84
C ILE A 90 -9.59 7.13 6.51
N SER A 91 -10.21 6.19 5.79
CA SER A 91 -9.87 5.95 4.38
C SER A 91 -11.06 6.28 3.51
N GLU A 92 -10.81 6.76 2.29
CA GLU A 92 -11.84 7.01 1.26
C GLU A 92 -12.76 5.79 1.03
N ARG A 93 -12.31 4.57 1.36
CA ARG A 93 -13.11 3.33 1.25
C ARG A 93 -14.02 3.02 2.43
N HIS A 94 -13.82 3.66 3.58
CA HIS A 94 -14.59 3.41 4.81
C HIS A 94 -15.53 4.56 5.15
N GLN A 95 -15.52 5.65 4.38
CA GLN A 95 -16.60 6.63 4.43
C GLN A 95 -17.88 5.98 3.86
N LYS A 96 -18.96 5.98 4.66
CA LYS A 96 -20.25 5.37 4.29
C LYS A 96 -20.87 5.96 3.01
N ASP A 97 -20.40 7.12 2.56
CA ASP A 97 -20.91 7.83 1.39
C ASP A 97 -19.97 7.82 0.18
N PHE A 98 -18.97 6.93 0.12
CA PHE A 98 -18.06 6.88 -1.03
C PHE A 98 -18.78 6.42 -2.31
N LYS A 99 -19.15 7.40 -3.15
CA LYS A 99 -19.50 7.18 -4.57
C LYS A 99 -18.22 7.29 -5.40
N LYS A 100 -17.81 6.18 -5.97
CA LYS A 100 -16.67 6.11 -6.90
C LYS A 100 -17.05 6.84 -8.19
N GLU A 101 -16.55 8.06 -8.40
CA GLU A 101 -16.72 8.82 -9.65
C GLU A 101 -15.92 8.18 -10.80
N TYR A 102 -16.39 7.05 -11.33
CA TYR A 102 -15.92 6.53 -12.61
C TYR A 102 -17.05 6.02 -13.53
N ASP A 103 -18.32 6.11 -13.12
CA ASP A 103 -19.48 5.61 -13.89
C ASP A 103 -20.39 6.73 -14.43
N THR A 104 -19.83 7.89 -14.81
CA THR A 104 -20.57 8.87 -15.63
C THR A 104 -20.01 8.90 -17.05
N PRO A 105 -20.71 8.34 -18.05
CA PRO A 105 -20.35 8.56 -19.44
C PRO A 105 -20.58 10.04 -19.76
N LYS A 106 -19.49 10.78 -19.99
CA LYS A 106 -19.50 12.20 -20.38
C LYS A 106 -20.11 12.30 -21.80
N PRO A 107 -21.24 12.99 -22.01
CA PRO A 107 -21.75 13.21 -23.35
C PRO A 107 -20.87 14.24 -24.08
N GLU A 108 -20.47 13.88 -25.30
CA GLU A 108 -19.71 14.73 -26.22
C GLU A 108 -20.49 16.02 -26.54
N ALA A 109 -19.86 17.19 -26.39
CA ALA A 109 -20.37 18.44 -26.91
C ALA A 109 -19.22 19.26 -27.54
N VAL A 110 -19.14 19.15 -28.87
CA VAL A 110 -18.89 20.17 -29.89
C VAL A 110 -18.04 21.42 -29.58
N LYS A 111 -17.05 21.61 -30.46
CA LYS A 111 -16.18 22.80 -30.64
C LYS A 111 -16.95 24.11 -30.77
N ALA A 112 -16.51 25.15 -30.06
CA ALA A 112 -16.56 26.54 -30.52
C ALA A 112 -15.38 27.33 -29.95
N VAL A 113 -14.69 28.04 -30.83
CA VAL A 113 -13.52 28.91 -30.62
C VAL A 113 -14.01 30.28 -30.12
N VAL A 114 -13.25 30.95 -29.24
CA VAL A 114 -12.84 32.38 -29.33
C VAL A 114 -12.17 32.85 -28.01
N SER A 115 -11.05 33.56 -28.20
CA SER A 115 -10.17 34.31 -27.29
C SER A 115 -10.91 35.30 -26.34
N THR A 116 -10.38 35.73 -25.19
CA THR A 116 -9.38 36.83 -25.02
C THR A 116 -8.99 36.95 -23.52
N GLU A 117 -7.82 37.56 -23.28
CA GLU A 117 -7.07 37.76 -22.03
C GLU A 117 -7.77 38.64 -20.95
N THR A 118 -7.49 38.41 -19.66
CA THR A 118 -6.82 39.40 -18.76
C THR A 118 -6.62 38.85 -17.34
N THR A 119 -5.52 39.33 -16.75
CA THR A 119 -4.91 39.12 -15.43
C THR A 119 -5.83 39.30 -14.22
N ASP A 120 -5.62 38.51 -13.16
CA ASP A 120 -5.18 39.03 -11.87
C ASP A 120 -4.70 37.96 -10.88
N ASN A 121 -3.60 38.29 -10.22
CA ASN A 121 -2.84 37.52 -9.24
C ASN A 121 -3.62 37.30 -7.94
N ALA A 122 -3.77 36.05 -7.52
CA ALA A 122 -3.99 35.67 -6.12
C ALA A 122 -2.97 34.60 -5.75
N THR A 123 -2.00 34.99 -4.93
CA THR A 123 -0.88 34.19 -4.45
C THR A 123 -1.36 33.13 -3.44
N THR A 124 -1.49 31.88 -3.87
CA THR A 124 -1.64 30.72 -2.98
C THR A 124 -0.28 30.09 -2.69
N ALA A 125 -0.02 29.88 -1.41
CA ALA A 125 1.23 29.43 -0.83
C ALA A 125 1.47 27.90 -0.98
N GLU A 126 1.37 27.38 -2.22
CA GLU A 126 1.51 25.93 -2.47
C GLU A 126 2.67 25.54 -3.41
N SER A 127 3.51 26.49 -3.86
CA SER A 127 4.59 26.20 -4.81
C SER A 127 6.02 26.22 -4.24
N ARG A 128 6.21 26.09 -2.92
CA ARG A 128 7.56 26.10 -2.28
C ARG A 128 8.02 24.78 -1.66
N PHE A 129 7.50 23.63 -2.11
CA PHE A 129 7.90 22.34 -1.51
C PHE A 129 8.72 21.40 -2.40
N THR A 130 8.99 21.73 -3.66
CA THR A 130 9.80 20.85 -4.52
C THR A 130 10.73 21.62 -5.45
N ASP A 131 11.63 22.40 -4.87
CA ASP A 131 12.82 22.85 -5.59
C ASP A 131 14.03 22.73 -4.65
N VAL A 132 14.61 21.54 -4.66
CA VAL A 132 15.91 21.24 -4.04
C VAL A 132 16.78 20.71 -5.17
N ASP A 133 17.69 21.56 -5.67
CA ASP A 133 18.72 21.17 -6.63
C ASP A 133 19.83 20.40 -5.90
N PHE A 134 20.13 19.18 -6.38
CA PHE A 134 21.14 18.27 -5.84
C PHE A 134 22.40 18.25 -6.71
N ASP A 135 22.94 19.41 -7.05
CA ASP A 135 24.21 19.50 -7.80
C ASP A 135 25.41 19.99 -6.97
N ASP A 136 25.28 20.12 -5.64
CA ASP A 136 26.41 20.45 -4.74
C ASP A 136 26.35 19.68 -3.40
N ILE A 137 26.45 18.35 -3.42
CA ILE A 137 26.87 17.52 -2.26
C ILE A 137 27.92 16.48 -2.66
#